data_AF-A0A896SVB5-F1
#
_entry.id   AF-A0A896SVB5-F1
#
_cell.length_a   1.000
_cell.length_b   1.000
_cell.length_c   1.000
_cell.angle_alpha   90.00
_cell.angle_beta   90.00
_cell.angle_gamma   90.00
#
_symmetry.space_group_name_H-M   'P 1'
#
loop_
_entity.id
_entity.type
_entity.pdbx_description
1 polymer ?
#
loop_
_entity_poly.entity_id
_entity_poly.type
_entity_poly.pdbx_seq_one_letter_code
_entity_poly.pdbx_strand_id
1 'polypeptide(L)' 'MAVPKKRTSKSKSHKLHWYKKAKLVSDKSLSIAKSLLSGKANNFVYNKSMDDMYNLFS' A
#
# COMPACT_ATOMS: atom_id res chain seq x y z
N MET A 1 3.35 4.10 37.53
CA MET A 1 3.66 4.19 36.08
C MET A 1 4.42 5.47 35.81
N ALA A 2 5.44 5.45 34.95
CA ALA A 2 6.16 6.67 34.59
C ALA A 2 5.28 7.57 33.70
N VAL A 3 5.15 8.85 34.06
CA VAL A 3 4.41 9.84 33.27
C VAL A 3 5.38 10.82 32.61
N PRO A 4 5.16 11.21 31.35
CA PRO A 4 6.02 12.17 30.69
C PRO A 4 5.88 13.54 31.35
N LYS A 5 6.97 14.06 31.91
CA LYS A 5 6.96 15.38 32.57
C LYS A 5 6.71 16.53 31.59
N LYS A 6 7.10 16.36 30.32
CA LYS A 6 7.00 17.35 29.24
C LYS A 6 6.60 16.69 27.93
N ARG A 7 5.93 17.46 27.08
CA ARG A 7 5.53 17.04 25.72
C ARG A 7 6.77 16.95 24.81
N THR A 8 6.76 15.98 23.89
CA THR A 8 7.75 15.88 22.83
C THR A 8 7.60 17.01 21.81
N SER A 9 8.71 17.62 21.41
CA SER A 9 8.71 18.64 20.36
C SER A 9 8.28 18.03 19.01
N LYS A 10 7.80 18.89 18.11
CA LYS A 10 7.36 18.45 16.78
C LYS A 10 8.47 17.78 15.98
N SER A 11 9.71 18.30 16.07
CA SER A 11 10.89 17.74 15.39
C SER A 11 11.25 16.34 15.88
N LYS A 12 11.02 16.05 17.17
CA LYS A 12 11.25 14.73 17.79
C LYS A 12 10.05 13.78 17.64
N SER A 13 9.02 14.19 16.91
CA SER A 13 7.86 13.34 16.65
C SER A 13 8.24 12.21 15.70
N HIS A 14 8.15 10.96 16.13
CA HIS A 14 8.45 9.77 15.31
C HIS A 14 7.44 9.47 14.18
N LYS A 15 6.63 10.45 13.75
CA LYS A 15 5.60 10.28 12.70
C LYS A 15 6.20 9.92 11.34
N LEU A 16 7.40 10.42 11.05
CA LEU A 16 8.11 10.11 9.81
C LEU A 16 8.34 8.61 9.61
N HIS A 17 8.53 7.84 10.68
CA HIS A 17 8.69 6.39 10.56
C HIS A 17 7.43 5.71 10.03
N TRP A 18 6.25 6.18 10.43
CA TRP A 18 4.98 5.67 9.93
C TRP A 18 4.78 6.01 8.46
N TYR A 19 5.10 7.24 8.05
CA TYR A 19 5.04 7.63 6.64
C TYR A 19 6.03 6.86 5.77
N LYS A 20 7.24 6.58 6.26
CA LYS A 20 8.22 5.74 5.56
C LYS A 20 7.67 4.33 5.34
N LYS A 21 7.03 3.72 6.34
CA LYS A 21 6.39 2.41 6.18
C LYS A 21 5.29 2.44 5.13
N ALA A 22 4.43 3.45 5.16
CA ALA A 22 3.36 3.61 4.18
C ALA A 22 3.90 3.75 2.75
N LYS A 23 4.95 4.57 2.55
CA LYS A 23 5.62 4.72 1.26
C LYS A 23 6.18 3.40 0.72
N LEU A 24 6.83 2.61 1.57
CA LEU A 24 7.36 1.30 1.16
C LEU A 24 6.25 0.34 0.72
N VAL A 25 5.09 0.38 1.38
CA VAL A 25 3.93 -0.45 1.00
C VAL A 25 3.32 0.05 -0.31
N SER A 26 3.20 1.37 -0.51
CA SER A 26 2.66 1.93 -1.75
C SER A 26 3.52 1.58 -2.96
N ASP A 27 4.85 1.66 -2.83
CA ASP A 27 5.78 1.37 -3.93
C ASP A 27 5.67 -0.10 -4.37
N LYS A 28 5.52 -1.03 -3.40
CA LYS A 28 5.27 -2.45 -3.66
C LYS A 28 3.92 -2.68 -4.34
N SER A 29 2.86 -2.07 -3.82
CA SER A 29 1.51 -2.19 -4.38
C SER A 29 1.46 -1.70 -5.84
N LEU A 30 2.14 -0.59 -6.15
CA LEU A 30 2.24 -0.04 -7.49
C LEU A 30 2.95 -1.02 -8.44
N SER A 31 4.06 -1.60 -8.00
CA SER A 31 4.79 -2.60 -8.80
C SER A 31 3.93 -3.83 -9.12
N ILE A 32 3.17 -4.33 -8.13
CA ILE A 32 2.24 -5.44 -8.32
C ILE A 32 1.15 -5.07 -9.33
N ALA A 33 0.53 -3.89 -9.19
CA ALA A 33 -0.52 -3.43 -10.10
C ALA A 33 -0.01 -3.31 -11.55
N LYS A 34 1.20 -2.77 -11.76
CA LYS A 34 1.81 -2.70 -13.10
C LYS A 34 2.06 -4.08 -13.68
N SER A 35 2.55 -5.02 -12.87
CA SER A 35 2.77 -6.41 -13.31
C SER A 35 1.46 -7.06 -13.73
N LEU A 36 0.39 -6.84 -12.96
CA LEU A 36 -0.95 -7.34 -13.25
C LEU A 36 -1.49 -6.82 -14.58
N LEU A 37 -1.45 -5.50 -14.81
CA LEU A 37 -1.93 -4.88 -16.05
C LEU A 37 -1.14 -5.33 -17.29
N SER A 38 0.17 -5.61 -17.14
CA SER A 38 1.01 -6.06 -18.25
C SER A 38 0.81 -7.53 -18.65
N GLY A 39 0.06 -8.32 -17.87
CA GLY A 39 -0.17 -9.74 -18.13
C GLY A 39 1.05 -10.65 -17.96
N LYS A 40 2.18 -10.14 -17.44
CA LYS A 40 3.43 -10.89 -17.22
C LYS A 40 3.55 -11.52 -15.83
N ALA A 41 2.48 -11.45 -15.04
CA ALA A 41 2.46 -11.97 -13.67
C ALA A 41 2.34 -13.50 -13.68
N ASN A 42 3.45 -14.21 -13.40
CA ASN A 42 3.48 -15.67 -13.40
C ASN A 42 3.34 -16.31 -12.01
N ASN A 43 3.47 -15.51 -10.93
CA ASN A 43 3.56 -16.02 -9.56
C ASN A 43 2.29 -15.80 -8.72
N PHE A 44 1.30 -15.06 -9.22
CA PHE A 44 0.06 -14.81 -8.50
C PHE A 44 -1.13 -14.82 -9.47
N VAL A 45 -2.25 -15.39 -9.03
CA VAL A 45 -3.49 -15.46 -9.82
C VAL A 45 -4.39 -14.31 -9.38
N TYR A 46 -4.75 -13.45 -10.33
CA TYR A 46 -5.81 -12.46 -10.16
C TYR A 46 -7.00 -12.90 -11.01
N ASN A 47 -8.15 -13.12 -10.36
CA ASN A 47 -9.33 -13.59 -11.07
C ASN A 47 -9.98 -12.42 -11.82
N LYS A 48 -9.63 -12.26 -13.09
CA LYS A 48 -10.17 -11.21 -13.97
C LYS A 48 -11.62 -11.48 -14.42
N SER A 49 -12.11 -12.71 -14.27
CA SER A 49 -13.44 -13.12 -14.79
C SER A 49 -14.62 -12.35 -14.21
N MET A 50 -14.49 -11.79 -13.00
CA MET A 50 -15.53 -10.92 -12.44
C MET A 50 -15.52 -9.53 -13.08
N ASP A 51 -14.36 -8.98 -13.40
CA ASP A 51 -14.20 -7.65 -13.98
C ASP A 51 -14.67 -7.61 -15.44
N ASP A 52 -14.39 -8.67 -16.20
CA ASP A 52 -14.86 -8.81 -17.59
C ASP A 52 -16.39 -9.05 -17.66
N MET A 53 -17.00 -9.69 -16.65
CA MET A 53 -18.46 -9.86 -16.54
C MET A 53 -19.19 -8.53 -16.30
N TYR A 54 -18.69 -7.63 -15.46
CA TYR A 54 -19.32 -6.31 -15.26
C TYR A 54 -19.22 -5.41 -16.49
N ASN A 55 -18.16 -5.57 -17.31
CA ASN A 55 -17.99 -4.84 -18.57
C ASN A 55 -18.84 -5.40 -19.73
N LEU A 56 -19.35 -6.63 -19.63
CA LEU A 56 -20.22 -7.23 -20.64
C LEU A 56 -21.70 -6.78 -20.53
N PHE A 57 -22.09 -6.26 -19.36
CA PHE A 57 -23.44 -5.80 -19.05
C PHE A 57 -23.58 -4.26 -18.97
N SER A 58 -22.56 -3.51 -19.39
CA SER A 58 -22.58 -2.04 -19.53
C SER A 58 -22.47 -1.64 -21.00
#